data_AF-A0A9D1KIB6-F1
#
_entry.id   AF-A0A9D1KIB6-F1
#
_cell.length_a   1.000
_cell.length_b   1.000
_cell.length_c   1.000
_cell.angle_alpha   90.00
_cell.angle_beta   90.00
_cell.angle_gamma   90.00
#
_symmetry.space_group_name_H-M   'P 1'
#
loop_
_entity.id
_entity.type
_entity.pdbx_description
1 polymer ?
#
loop_
_entity_poly.entity_id
_entity_poly.type
_entity_poly.pdbx_seq_one_letter_code
_entity_poly.pdbx_strand_id
1 'polypeptide(L)'
;MRYSRLLLCLALPAMACSCGRELPVDTLADAWEVFSTPQDSCRTKVWWFHGETETTREGITADLEAFRRAGVGGVVYYDQVHAGSPDALDAFSPQWWEMLKFSAREADRLGLSFEINLSNGYVSGGPWITDSLGMQRLLSADTLISGGRRVSLELPEPDRKTWWDVATVAFPAESADMQEYSDWTENGKILNMATDGAVTVRSISYSTKPSGKYRGGAMNEPGPPAEEFYSPSF
;
A
#
# COMPACT_ATOMS: atom_id res chain seq x y z
N MET A 1 24.81 -64.46 -43.79
CA MET A 1 24.87 -64.13 -42.35
C MET A 1 24.25 -62.75 -42.15
N ARG A 2 23.11 -62.70 -41.46
CA ARG A 2 22.32 -61.49 -41.19
C ARG A 2 22.86 -60.82 -39.93
N TYR A 3 23.26 -59.55 -40.01
CA TYR A 3 23.44 -58.70 -38.82
C TYR A 3 22.32 -57.67 -38.79
N SER A 4 21.33 -57.95 -37.95
CA SER A 4 20.25 -57.03 -37.60
C SER A 4 20.80 -56.00 -36.60
N ARG A 5 20.84 -54.73 -36.98
CA ARG A 5 21.14 -53.62 -36.05
C ARG A 5 19.83 -53.16 -35.44
N LEU A 6 19.54 -53.62 -34.22
CA LEU A 6 18.48 -53.03 -33.38
C LEU A 6 19.01 -51.70 -32.82
N LEU A 7 18.52 -50.58 -33.34
CA LEU A 7 18.68 -49.26 -32.72
C LEU A 7 17.60 -49.11 -31.66
N LEU A 8 18.00 -49.22 -30.39
CA LEU A 8 17.14 -48.94 -29.24
C LEU A 8 17.12 -47.43 -29.02
N CYS A 9 16.09 -46.74 -29.53
CA CYS A 9 15.85 -45.34 -29.23
C CYS A 9 15.33 -45.22 -27.78
N LEU A 10 16.23 -44.95 -26.84
CA LEU A 10 15.87 -44.47 -25.51
C LEU A 10 15.26 -43.07 -25.67
N ALA A 11 13.93 -43.00 -25.61
CA ALA A 11 13.22 -41.72 -25.50
C ALA A 11 13.55 -41.11 -24.13
N LEU A 12 14.45 -40.11 -24.13
CA LEU A 12 14.60 -39.21 -23.00
C LEU A 12 13.26 -38.49 -22.79
N PRO A 13 12.65 -38.51 -21.60
CA PRO A 13 11.53 -37.64 -21.32
C PRO A 13 12.08 -36.21 -21.35
N ALA A 14 11.77 -35.48 -22.41
CA ALA A 14 11.98 -34.05 -22.46
C ALA A 14 11.15 -33.46 -21.31
N MET A 15 11.82 -33.09 -20.23
CA MET A 15 11.26 -32.28 -19.16
C MET A 15 11.03 -30.90 -19.78
N ALA A 16 9.92 -30.76 -20.49
CA ALA A 16 9.50 -29.50 -21.07
C ALA A 16 9.23 -28.56 -19.89
N CYS A 17 10.12 -27.57 -19.70
CA CYS A 17 9.80 -26.40 -18.91
C CYS A 17 8.47 -25.85 -19.43
N SER A 18 7.39 -26.09 -18.68
CA SER A 18 6.08 -25.46 -18.90
C SER A 18 6.19 -24.01 -18.45
N CYS A 19 6.97 -23.23 -19.18
CA CYS A 19 7.00 -21.78 -19.03
C CYS A 19 5.89 -21.24 -19.94
N GLY A 20 4.70 -21.05 -19.36
CA GLY A 20 3.67 -20.13 -19.88
C GLY A 20 3.10 -20.45 -21.26
N ARG A 21 2.71 -21.70 -21.54
CA ARG A 21 1.87 -21.97 -22.72
C ARG A 21 0.42 -21.62 -22.39
N GLU A 22 -0.04 -20.44 -22.78
CA GLU A 22 -1.47 -20.13 -22.87
C GLU A 22 -2.09 -21.15 -23.82
N LEU A 23 -2.89 -22.07 -23.29
CA LEU A 23 -3.69 -22.96 -24.12
C LEU A 23 -4.85 -22.13 -24.68
N PRO A 24 -5.05 -22.06 -26.01
CA PRO A 24 -6.26 -21.46 -26.56
C PRO A 24 -7.47 -22.22 -26.02
N VAL A 25 -8.39 -21.52 -25.38
CA VAL A 25 -9.61 -22.08 -24.78
C VAL A 25 -10.77 -21.83 -25.73
N ASP A 26 -10.86 -22.67 -26.78
CA ASP A 26 -11.88 -22.52 -27.83
C ASP A 26 -13.09 -23.44 -27.61
N THR A 27 -12.93 -24.51 -26.83
CA THR A 27 -13.98 -25.49 -26.53
C THR A 27 -14.19 -25.71 -25.03
N LEU A 28 -15.33 -26.30 -24.67
CA LEU A 28 -15.61 -26.71 -23.29
C LEU A 28 -14.60 -27.76 -22.78
N ALA A 29 -14.09 -28.62 -23.66
CA ALA A 29 -13.07 -29.59 -23.30
C ALA A 29 -11.74 -28.91 -22.93
N ASP A 30 -11.34 -27.89 -23.67
CA ASP A 30 -10.13 -27.10 -23.37
C ASP A 30 -10.29 -26.35 -22.04
N ALA A 31 -11.47 -25.79 -21.79
CA ALA A 31 -11.78 -25.10 -20.54
C ALA A 31 -11.72 -26.06 -19.33
N TRP A 32 -12.24 -27.28 -19.49
CA TRP A 32 -12.17 -28.32 -18.46
C TRP A 32 -10.73 -28.77 -18.19
N GLU A 33 -9.90 -28.91 -19.22
CA GLU A 33 -8.49 -29.28 -19.08
C GLU A 33 -7.72 -28.24 -18.25
N VAL A 34 -7.86 -26.95 -18.59
CA VAL A 34 -7.23 -25.85 -17.83
C VAL A 34 -7.75 -25.77 -16.39
N PHE A 35 -9.05 -25.99 -16.18
CA PHE A 35 -9.66 -25.96 -14.85
C PHE A 35 -9.19 -27.13 -13.97
N SER A 36 -9.12 -28.34 -14.54
CA SER A 36 -8.69 -29.56 -13.84
C SER A 36 -7.18 -29.61 -13.58
N THR A 37 -6.39 -28.88 -14.37
CA THR A 37 -4.93 -28.79 -14.26
C THR A 37 -4.48 -27.32 -14.19
N PRO A 38 -4.75 -26.62 -13.07
CA PRO A 38 -4.47 -25.19 -12.97
C PRO A 38 -2.96 -24.91 -13.07
N GLN A 39 -2.62 -23.95 -13.93
CA GLN A 39 -1.26 -23.43 -14.08
C GLN A 39 -0.79 -22.68 -12.83
N ASP A 40 0.52 -22.63 -12.62
CA ASP A 40 1.12 -21.98 -11.45
C ASP A 40 0.78 -20.47 -11.37
N SER A 41 0.54 -19.80 -12.50
CA SER A 41 0.10 -18.39 -12.54
C SER A 41 -1.30 -18.17 -11.98
N CYS A 42 -2.13 -19.21 -11.87
CA CYS A 42 -3.46 -19.13 -11.25
C CYS A 42 -3.45 -19.38 -9.74
N ARG A 43 -2.29 -19.73 -9.15
CA ARG A 43 -2.19 -20.01 -7.72
C ARG A 43 -2.19 -18.71 -6.92
N THR A 44 -2.89 -18.73 -5.78
CA THR A 44 -2.91 -17.60 -4.86
C THR A 44 -1.53 -17.35 -4.23
N LYS A 45 -1.33 -16.13 -3.76
CA LYS A 45 -0.16 -15.73 -2.97
C LYS A 45 -0.58 -15.43 -1.54
N VAL A 46 0.38 -15.49 -0.63
CA VAL A 46 0.16 -15.16 0.78
C VAL A 46 1.02 -13.97 1.19
N TRP A 47 0.49 -13.15 2.09
CA TRP A 47 1.31 -12.17 2.80
C TRP A 47 2.15 -12.90 3.84
N TRP A 48 3.45 -12.64 3.82
CA TRP A 48 4.41 -13.29 4.71
C TRP A 48 5.15 -12.21 5.49
N PHE A 49 4.85 -12.14 6.78
CA PHE A 49 5.26 -11.07 7.67
C PHE A 49 6.56 -11.43 8.39
N HIS A 50 7.53 -10.51 8.34
CA HIS A 50 8.84 -10.64 8.98
C HIS A 50 9.16 -9.42 9.84
N GLY A 51 10.17 -9.52 10.71
CA GLY A 51 10.75 -8.39 11.42
C GLY A 51 10.26 -8.18 12.86
N GLU A 52 9.07 -8.67 13.23
CA GLU A 52 8.62 -8.60 14.63
C GLU A 52 9.38 -9.57 15.55
N THR A 53 9.87 -10.66 14.98
CA THR A 53 10.55 -11.75 15.70
C THR A 53 11.84 -12.16 14.99
N GLU A 54 12.59 -13.07 15.62
CA GLU A 54 13.76 -13.69 15.01
C GLU A 54 13.44 -14.26 13.63
N THR A 55 14.34 -14.04 12.67
CA THR A 55 14.27 -14.61 11.32
C THR A 55 15.44 -15.56 11.12
N THR A 56 15.15 -16.84 10.94
CA THR A 56 16.15 -17.90 10.76
C THR A 56 16.06 -18.51 9.36
N ARG A 57 17.17 -19.08 8.88
CA ARG A 57 17.19 -19.76 7.57
C ARG A 57 16.31 -21.01 7.60
N GLU A 58 16.34 -21.73 8.71
CA GLU A 58 15.56 -22.94 8.93
C GLU A 58 14.05 -22.62 8.89
N GLY A 59 13.63 -21.53 9.53
CA GLY A 59 12.25 -21.05 9.49
C GLY A 59 11.81 -20.63 8.08
N ILE A 60 12.64 -19.84 7.40
CA ILE A 60 12.41 -19.43 6.00
C ILE A 60 12.18 -20.64 5.09
N THR A 61 13.07 -21.64 5.16
CA THR A 61 12.95 -22.86 4.36
C THR A 61 11.67 -23.62 4.72
N ALA A 62 11.39 -23.81 6.01
CA ALA A 62 10.22 -24.55 6.47
C ALA A 62 8.90 -23.92 6.01
N ASP A 63 8.79 -22.58 6.11
CA ASP A 63 7.62 -21.82 5.68
C ASP A 63 7.38 -21.94 4.18
N LEU A 64 8.42 -21.66 3.36
CA LEU A 64 8.28 -21.69 1.90
C LEU A 64 7.99 -23.11 1.38
N GLU A 65 8.60 -24.13 1.98
CA GLU A 65 8.26 -25.51 1.64
C GLU A 65 6.84 -25.88 2.05
N ALA A 66 6.35 -25.38 3.19
CA ALA A 66 4.96 -25.58 3.60
C ALA A 66 3.98 -24.90 2.64
N PHE A 67 4.27 -23.68 2.20
CA PHE A 67 3.49 -22.97 1.19
C PHE A 67 3.44 -23.72 -0.13
N ARG A 68 4.60 -24.21 -0.62
CA ARG A 68 4.66 -25.03 -1.84
C ARG A 68 3.83 -26.31 -1.71
N ARG A 69 3.96 -27.04 -0.58
CA ARG A 69 3.16 -28.25 -0.31
C ARG A 69 1.66 -27.97 -0.25
N ALA A 70 1.26 -26.82 0.29
CA ALA A 70 -0.13 -26.38 0.34
C ALA A 70 -0.67 -25.87 -1.01
N GLY A 71 0.18 -25.76 -2.03
CA GLY A 71 -0.22 -25.30 -3.37
C GLY A 71 -0.27 -23.79 -3.54
N VAL A 72 0.37 -23.02 -2.65
CA VAL A 72 0.54 -21.57 -2.79
C VAL A 72 1.51 -21.30 -3.97
N GLY A 73 1.22 -20.25 -4.75
CA GLY A 73 2.00 -19.87 -5.93
C GLY A 73 3.14 -18.91 -5.63
N GLY A 74 3.10 -18.24 -4.47
CA GLY A 74 4.14 -17.30 -4.07
C GLY A 74 3.83 -16.54 -2.79
N VAL A 75 4.74 -15.64 -2.45
CA VAL A 75 4.67 -14.82 -1.24
C VAL A 75 4.84 -13.34 -1.58
N VAL A 76 4.22 -12.50 -0.77
CA VAL A 76 4.50 -11.07 -0.68
C VAL A 76 5.18 -10.82 0.66
N TYR A 77 6.48 -10.54 0.61
CA TYR A 77 7.30 -10.27 1.78
C TYR A 77 6.97 -8.88 2.34
N TYR A 78 6.46 -8.86 3.56
CA TYR A 78 6.18 -7.65 4.33
C TYR A 78 7.15 -7.56 5.51
N ASP A 79 8.06 -6.59 5.46
CA ASP A 79 8.89 -6.24 6.60
C ASP A 79 8.08 -5.39 7.58
N GLN A 80 7.81 -5.92 8.76
CA GLN A 80 7.06 -5.26 9.83
C GLN A 80 8.00 -4.51 10.79
N VAL A 81 7.41 -3.89 11.82
CA VAL A 81 8.15 -3.05 12.77
C VAL A 81 8.99 -3.92 13.71
N HIS A 82 10.29 -3.66 13.73
CA HIS A 82 11.31 -4.40 14.48
C HIS A 82 11.38 -4.07 15.99
N ALA A 83 10.24 -3.77 16.62
CA ALA A 83 10.19 -3.33 18.02
C ALA A 83 9.71 -4.42 19.01
N GLY A 84 9.44 -5.64 18.52
CA GLY A 84 8.77 -6.69 19.30
C GLY A 84 9.69 -7.66 20.06
N SER A 85 10.90 -7.93 19.54
CA SER A 85 11.77 -8.99 20.06
C SER A 85 13.25 -8.58 20.11
N PRO A 86 14.02 -8.96 21.15
CA PRO A 86 15.47 -8.75 21.20
C PRO A 86 16.25 -9.41 20.07
N ASP A 87 15.71 -10.49 19.51
CA ASP A 87 16.35 -11.30 18.47
C ASP A 87 15.89 -10.91 17.05
N ALA A 88 15.05 -9.88 16.93
CA ALA A 88 14.69 -9.31 15.64
C ALA A 88 15.92 -8.63 15.00
N LEU A 89 16.06 -8.80 13.68
CA LEU A 89 17.17 -8.19 12.94
C LEU A 89 16.86 -6.73 12.65
N ASP A 90 17.73 -5.81 13.03
CA ASP A 90 17.57 -4.38 12.66
C ASP A 90 17.23 -4.20 11.17
N ALA A 91 16.19 -3.42 10.90
CA ALA A 91 15.76 -3.09 9.54
C ALA A 91 16.95 -2.56 8.72
N PHE A 92 17.12 -3.09 7.50
CA PHE A 92 18.21 -2.75 6.59
C PHE A 92 19.63 -3.06 7.08
N SER A 93 19.81 -3.79 8.19
CA SER A 93 21.11 -4.31 8.59
C SER A 93 21.68 -5.28 7.54
N PRO A 94 23.00 -5.51 7.50
CA PRO A 94 23.60 -6.51 6.61
C PRO A 94 22.95 -7.90 6.74
N GLN A 95 22.65 -8.32 7.97
CA GLN A 95 22.02 -9.60 8.29
C GLN A 95 20.59 -9.67 7.74
N TRP A 96 19.82 -8.58 7.88
CA TRP A 96 18.48 -8.47 7.30
C TRP A 96 18.52 -8.64 5.77
N TRP A 97 19.46 -7.97 5.09
CA TRP A 97 19.64 -8.13 3.65
C TRP A 97 20.03 -9.56 3.25
N GLU A 98 20.86 -10.24 4.05
CA GLU A 98 21.18 -11.65 3.81
C GLU A 98 19.96 -12.56 3.93
N MET A 99 19.09 -12.33 4.91
CA MET A 99 17.84 -13.11 5.07
C MET A 99 16.87 -12.84 3.92
N LEU A 100 16.68 -11.58 3.51
CA LEU A 100 15.83 -11.25 2.37
C LEU A 100 16.31 -11.93 1.08
N LYS A 101 17.62 -11.87 0.80
CA LYS A 101 18.23 -12.56 -0.35
C LYS A 101 18.10 -14.08 -0.25
N PHE A 102 18.21 -14.63 0.94
CA PHE A 102 18.02 -16.07 1.16
C PHE A 102 16.57 -16.48 0.89
N SER A 103 15.59 -15.76 1.44
CA SER A 103 14.17 -15.97 1.18
C SER A 103 13.82 -15.95 -0.31
N ALA A 104 14.34 -14.96 -1.04
CA ALA A 104 14.12 -14.88 -2.49
C ALA A 104 14.70 -16.07 -3.26
N ARG A 105 15.90 -16.54 -2.86
CA ARG A 105 16.54 -17.72 -3.46
C ARG A 105 15.81 -19.02 -3.14
N GLU A 106 15.30 -19.16 -1.91
CA GLU A 106 14.51 -20.34 -1.52
C GLU A 106 13.15 -20.36 -2.24
N ALA A 107 12.51 -19.21 -2.43
CA ALA A 107 11.30 -19.11 -3.22
C ALA A 107 11.56 -19.53 -4.68
N ASP A 108 12.63 -19.03 -5.30
CA ASP A 108 13.04 -19.42 -6.66
C ASP A 108 13.32 -20.92 -6.77
N ARG A 109 14.09 -21.49 -5.81
CA ARG A 109 14.36 -22.94 -5.72
C ARG A 109 13.08 -23.78 -5.71
N LEU A 110 12.02 -23.28 -5.06
CA LEU A 110 10.72 -23.95 -4.92
C LEU A 110 9.73 -23.58 -6.03
N GLY A 111 10.12 -22.74 -7.00
CA GLY A 111 9.23 -22.25 -8.06
C GLY A 111 8.08 -21.40 -7.53
N LEU A 112 8.29 -20.67 -6.44
CA LEU A 112 7.36 -19.71 -5.86
C LEU A 112 7.68 -18.30 -6.36
N SER A 113 6.67 -17.51 -6.73
CA SER A 113 6.91 -16.09 -6.99
C SER A 113 7.24 -15.35 -5.70
N PHE A 114 8.17 -14.40 -5.75
CA PHE A 114 8.59 -13.61 -4.60
C PHE A 114 8.40 -12.12 -4.88
N GLU A 115 7.53 -11.48 -4.12
CA GLU A 115 7.26 -10.03 -4.18
C GLU A 115 7.66 -9.39 -2.87
N ILE A 116 7.96 -8.09 -2.90
CA ILE A 116 8.32 -7.31 -1.72
C ILE A 116 7.42 -6.07 -1.68
N ASN A 117 6.87 -5.76 -0.50
CA ASN A 117 6.16 -4.50 -0.33
C ASN A 117 7.08 -3.30 -0.55
N LEU A 118 6.53 -2.17 -1.02
CA LEU A 118 7.31 -0.99 -1.40
C LEU A 118 8.15 -0.40 -0.24
N SER A 119 7.68 -0.55 0.99
CA SER A 119 8.36 -0.10 2.20
C SER A 119 8.05 -1.00 3.37
N ASN A 120 8.77 -0.79 4.46
CA ASN A 120 8.51 -1.46 5.73
C ASN A 120 7.13 -0.99 6.26
N GLY A 121 6.38 -1.91 6.86
CA GLY A 121 5.01 -1.74 7.29
C GLY A 121 3.99 -1.80 6.15
N TYR A 122 2.75 -1.41 6.45
CA TYR A 122 1.63 -1.47 5.50
C TYR A 122 1.51 -0.26 4.57
N VAL A 123 2.21 0.83 4.85
CA VAL A 123 2.03 2.13 4.16
C VAL A 123 3.37 2.63 3.63
N SER A 124 3.35 3.24 2.44
CA SER A 124 4.52 3.81 1.80
C SER A 124 5.17 4.92 2.62
N GLY A 125 6.46 4.79 2.89
CA GLY A 125 7.25 5.81 3.58
C GLY A 125 8.61 5.29 4.04
N GLY A 126 9.39 6.18 4.64
CA GLY A 126 10.69 5.82 5.21
C GLY A 126 11.43 7.02 5.80
N PRO A 127 12.50 6.79 6.57
CA PRO A 127 13.30 7.86 7.19
C PRO A 127 13.98 8.79 6.17
N TRP A 128 14.04 8.40 4.90
CA TRP A 128 14.55 9.22 3.80
C TRP A 128 13.54 10.24 3.25
N ILE A 129 12.27 10.20 3.68
CA ILE A 129 11.24 11.16 3.27
C ILE A 129 11.28 12.38 4.19
N THR A 130 11.66 13.54 3.65
CA THR A 130 11.63 14.82 4.35
C THR A 130 10.21 15.38 4.46
N ASP A 131 9.99 16.35 5.35
CA ASP A 131 8.70 17.04 5.50
C ASP A 131 8.20 17.62 4.16
N SER A 132 9.11 18.11 3.31
CA SER A 132 8.80 18.65 1.98
C SER A 132 8.42 17.59 0.93
N LEU A 133 8.85 16.34 1.09
CA LEU A 133 8.55 15.22 0.19
C LEU A 133 7.35 14.40 0.65
N GLY A 134 6.87 14.62 1.87
CA GLY A 134 5.69 13.97 2.41
C GLY A 134 4.39 14.43 1.75
N MET A 135 3.28 13.79 2.11
CA MET A 135 1.95 14.25 1.73
C MET A 135 1.68 15.63 2.34
N GLN A 136 1.29 16.58 1.49
CA GLN A 136 1.03 17.96 1.88
C GLN A 136 -0.47 18.22 2.06
N ARG A 137 -0.80 19.18 2.92
CA ARG A 137 -2.16 19.72 3.06
C ARG A 137 -2.12 21.24 3.11
N LEU A 138 -3.15 21.88 2.57
CA LEU A 138 -3.33 23.32 2.76
C LEU A 138 -3.77 23.61 4.20
N LEU A 139 -3.24 24.70 4.72
CA LEU A 139 -3.56 25.26 6.04
C LEU A 139 -3.98 26.72 5.82
N SER A 140 -4.82 27.23 6.71
CA SER A 140 -5.15 28.65 6.77
C SER A 140 -4.94 29.18 8.18
N ALA A 141 -4.58 30.45 8.25
CA ALA A 141 -4.53 31.23 9.46
C ALA A 141 -5.03 32.63 9.09
N ASP A 142 -6.06 33.09 9.80
CA ASP A 142 -6.84 34.25 9.37
C ASP A 142 -6.89 35.31 10.48
N THR A 143 -6.95 36.58 10.09
CA THR A 143 -7.08 37.71 11.01
C THR A 143 -7.91 38.82 10.39
N LEU A 144 -8.68 39.54 11.21
CA LEU A 144 -9.44 40.70 10.78
C LEU A 144 -8.64 41.99 10.99
N ILE A 145 -8.65 42.85 9.96
CA ILE A 145 -8.05 44.18 10.02
C ILE A 145 -9.06 45.25 9.61
N SER A 146 -8.94 46.44 10.19
CA SER A 146 -9.68 47.61 9.72
C SER A 146 -9.07 48.16 8.42
N GLY A 147 -9.88 48.25 7.37
CA GLY A 147 -9.48 48.78 6.06
C GLY A 147 -9.21 50.28 6.04
N GLY A 148 -8.80 50.79 4.86
CA GLY A 148 -8.60 52.23 4.62
C GLY A 148 -7.29 52.83 5.16
N ARG A 149 -6.39 51.98 5.67
CA ARG A 149 -5.08 52.39 6.20
C ARG A 149 -3.98 51.42 5.78
N ARG A 150 -2.75 51.92 5.71
CA ARG A 150 -1.57 51.04 5.64
C ARG A 150 -1.43 50.32 6.98
N VAL A 151 -1.30 49.00 6.93
CA VAL A 151 -1.05 48.16 8.11
C VAL A 151 0.28 47.44 7.96
N SER A 152 0.95 47.24 9.09
CA SER A 152 2.10 46.36 9.22
C SER A 152 1.78 45.48 10.42
N LEU A 153 1.48 44.22 10.17
CA LEU A 153 1.14 43.24 11.20
C LEU A 153 1.88 41.94 10.95
N GLU A 154 2.14 41.23 12.03
CA GLU A 154 2.54 39.83 11.98
C GLU A 154 1.26 38.99 11.82
N LEU A 155 1.24 38.13 10.81
CA LEU A 155 0.09 37.25 10.56
C LEU A 155 0.16 36.04 11.51
N PRO A 156 -1.00 35.50 11.93
CA PRO A 156 -1.02 34.28 12.72
C PRO A 156 -0.40 33.13 11.92
N GLU A 157 0.36 32.28 12.60
CA GLU A 157 0.90 31.05 12.03
C GLU A 157 -0.06 29.88 12.25
N PRO A 158 -0.11 28.90 11.34
CA PRO A 158 -0.86 27.67 11.56
C PRO A 158 -0.21 26.83 12.68
N ASP A 159 -1.02 26.12 13.47
CA ASP A 159 -0.55 25.22 14.55
C ASP A 159 0.09 23.94 13.98
N ARG A 160 1.29 24.09 13.39
CA ARG A 160 2.10 23.01 12.83
C ARG A 160 3.59 23.30 12.98
N LYS A 161 4.35 22.25 13.27
CA LYS A 161 5.82 22.32 13.42
C LYS A 161 6.54 22.78 12.15
N THR A 162 6.06 22.37 10.98
CA THR A 162 6.66 22.68 9.68
C THR A 162 5.56 23.16 8.74
N TRP A 163 5.76 24.35 8.16
CA TRP A 163 4.86 24.96 7.18
C TRP A 163 5.66 25.94 6.29
N TRP A 164 5.07 26.35 5.18
CA TRP A 164 5.61 27.38 4.30
C TRP A 164 4.47 28.15 3.65
N ASP A 165 4.71 29.42 3.34
CA ASP A 165 3.74 30.27 2.67
C ASP A 165 3.41 29.76 1.27
N VAL A 166 2.12 29.82 0.95
CA VAL A 166 1.60 29.61 -0.41
C VAL A 166 1.08 30.92 -0.98
N ALA A 167 0.17 31.57 -0.26
CA ALA A 167 -0.38 32.86 -0.64
C ALA A 167 -0.98 33.58 0.58
N THR A 168 -0.91 34.91 0.57
CA THR A 168 -1.68 35.78 1.45
C THR A 168 -2.80 36.43 0.64
N VAL A 169 -4.04 36.27 1.07
CA VAL A 169 -5.22 36.83 0.40
C VAL A 169 -5.93 37.77 1.36
N ALA A 170 -6.33 38.94 0.86
CA ALA A 170 -7.18 39.88 1.58
C ALA A 170 -8.50 40.05 0.81
N PHE A 171 -9.61 39.99 1.53
CA PHE A 171 -10.95 40.20 1.00
C PHE A 171 -11.81 40.96 2.01
N PRO A 172 -12.83 41.71 1.56
CA PRO A 172 -13.82 42.30 2.48
C PRO A 172 -14.51 41.17 3.26
N ALA A 173 -14.46 41.22 4.60
CA ALA A 173 -15.09 40.25 5.48
C ALA A 173 -16.13 40.92 6.38
N GLU A 174 -17.25 40.25 6.63
CA GLU A 174 -18.26 40.68 7.60
C GLU A 174 -17.91 40.08 8.97
N SER A 175 -18.24 40.76 10.08
CA SER A 175 -17.82 40.35 11.42
C SER A 175 -18.33 38.96 11.86
N ALA A 176 -19.32 38.41 11.16
CA ALA A 176 -19.86 37.07 11.40
C ALA A 176 -19.04 35.93 10.76
N ASP A 177 -18.06 36.26 9.90
CA ASP A 177 -17.27 35.28 9.13
C ASP A 177 -16.16 34.61 9.97
N MET A 178 -15.90 35.12 11.18
CA MET A 178 -14.93 34.55 12.12
C MET A 178 -15.59 33.50 13.01
N GLN A 179 -15.99 32.36 12.44
CA GLN A 179 -16.31 31.19 13.26
C GLN A 179 -15.03 30.41 13.57
N GLU A 180 -14.72 30.24 14.85
CA GLU A 180 -13.83 29.17 15.30
C GLU A 180 -14.42 27.85 14.81
N TYR A 181 -13.75 27.18 13.87
CA TYR A 181 -14.10 25.82 13.46
C TYR A 181 -13.78 24.86 14.61
N SER A 182 -14.66 24.83 15.61
CA SER A 182 -14.69 23.84 16.68
C SER A 182 -15.59 22.69 16.27
N ASP A 183 -14.96 21.52 16.15
CA ASP A 183 -15.50 20.16 16.10
C ASP A 183 -16.49 19.70 15.01
N TRP A 184 -16.26 18.44 14.65
CA TRP A 184 -16.73 17.76 13.45
C TRP A 184 -18.19 17.33 13.54
N THR A 185 -18.91 17.38 12.41
CA THR A 185 -20.25 16.76 12.25
C THR A 185 -20.21 15.68 11.17
N GLU A 186 -20.94 14.58 11.42
CA GLU A 186 -20.79 13.28 10.74
C GLU A 186 -21.37 13.21 9.31
N ASN A 187 -22.17 14.19 8.90
CA ASN A 187 -22.86 14.20 7.61
C ASN A 187 -22.31 15.32 6.72
N GLY A 188 -21.62 14.92 5.63
CA GLY A 188 -21.04 15.84 4.65
C GLY A 188 -22.04 16.90 4.17
N LYS A 189 -21.64 18.17 4.23
CA LYS A 189 -22.47 19.30 3.81
C LYS A 189 -22.38 19.47 2.28
N ILE A 190 -23.52 19.52 1.61
CA ILE A 190 -23.63 20.03 0.23
C ILE A 190 -23.63 21.56 0.29
N LEU A 191 -22.63 22.21 -0.30
CA LEU A 191 -22.58 23.67 -0.41
C LEU A 191 -23.26 24.10 -1.72
N ASN A 192 -24.54 24.50 -1.63
CA ASN A 192 -25.23 25.13 -2.76
C ASN A 192 -25.06 26.65 -2.67
N MET A 193 -24.22 27.21 -3.54
CA MET A 193 -24.12 28.66 -3.71
C MET A 193 -25.11 29.13 -4.77
N ALA A 194 -26.33 29.47 -4.34
CA ALA A 194 -27.24 30.25 -5.18
C ALA A 194 -26.85 31.73 -5.06
N THR A 195 -26.64 32.41 -6.19
CA THR A 195 -26.36 33.85 -6.23
C THR A 195 -27.31 34.51 -7.21
N ASP A 196 -27.86 35.67 -6.83
CA ASP A 196 -28.86 36.39 -7.65
C ASP A 196 -28.22 37.24 -8.77
N GLY A 197 -27.00 36.87 -9.21
CA GLY A 197 -26.26 37.62 -10.23
C GLY A 197 -24.88 37.03 -10.56
N ALA A 198 -24.18 37.64 -11.52
CA ALA A 198 -22.84 37.20 -11.91
C ALA A 198 -21.80 37.58 -10.85
N VAL A 199 -21.18 36.59 -10.20
CA VAL A 199 -20.12 36.79 -9.20
C VAL A 199 -18.78 36.32 -9.77
N THR A 200 -17.73 37.11 -9.61
CA THR A 200 -16.36 36.67 -9.90
C THR A 200 -15.79 35.94 -8.70
N VAL A 201 -15.80 34.60 -8.75
CA VAL A 201 -15.19 33.75 -7.72
C VAL A 201 -13.70 33.63 -7.99
N ARG A 202 -12.86 34.14 -7.09
CA ARG A 202 -11.39 34.10 -7.23
C ARG A 202 -10.73 32.88 -6.56
N SER A 203 -11.40 32.27 -5.58
CA SER A 203 -11.00 30.98 -4.99
C SER A 203 -12.20 30.28 -4.37
N ILE A 204 -12.25 28.96 -4.50
CA ILE A 204 -13.12 28.07 -3.73
C ILE A 204 -12.19 27.15 -2.93
N SER A 205 -12.25 27.24 -1.60
CA SER A 205 -11.53 26.34 -0.72
C SER A 205 -12.55 25.44 -0.04
N TYR A 206 -12.50 24.14 -0.34
CA TYR A 206 -13.31 23.13 0.35
C TYR A 206 -12.38 22.07 0.94
N SER A 207 -12.73 21.61 2.14
CA SER A 207 -11.99 20.58 2.85
C SER A 207 -12.65 19.22 2.60
N THR A 208 -11.90 18.28 2.02
CA THR A 208 -12.24 16.86 2.08
C THR A 208 -11.55 16.22 3.27
N LYS A 209 -12.17 15.20 3.87
CA LYS A 209 -11.53 14.38 4.91
C LYS A 209 -10.12 13.95 4.44
N PRO A 210 -9.07 14.08 5.28
CA PRO A 210 -7.89 13.27 5.10
C PRO A 210 -8.22 11.89 5.67
N SER A 211 -8.77 10.98 4.87
CA SER A 211 -8.62 9.55 5.20
C SER A 211 -7.20 9.12 4.81
N GLY A 212 -6.20 9.73 5.46
CA GLY A 212 -4.82 9.27 5.45
C GLY A 212 -4.56 8.55 6.77
N LYS A 213 -4.25 7.25 6.71
CA LYS A 213 -3.94 6.45 7.90
C LYS A 213 -2.86 7.16 8.73
N TYR A 214 -3.16 7.42 10.00
CA TYR A 214 -2.21 8.07 10.92
C TYR A 214 -0.95 7.20 11.11
N ARG A 215 0.13 7.79 11.65
CA ARG A 215 1.44 7.13 11.90
C ARG A 215 1.43 5.86 12.77
N GLY A 216 0.28 5.47 13.34
CA GLY A 216 0.05 4.17 14.00
C GLY A 216 -1.26 3.48 13.59
N GLY A 217 -1.90 3.94 12.50
CA GLY A 217 -3.22 3.49 12.03
C GLY A 217 -3.17 2.25 11.16
N ALA A 218 -2.17 1.39 11.37
CA ALA A 218 -2.07 0.11 10.68
C ALA A 218 -2.95 -0.96 11.32
N MET A 219 -3.42 -0.74 12.54
CA MET A 219 -4.38 -1.63 13.21
C MET A 219 -5.75 -0.96 13.19
N ASN A 220 -6.63 -1.41 12.30
CA ASN A 220 -8.02 -1.46 12.71
C ASN A 220 -8.03 -2.46 13.87
N GLU A 221 -8.27 -2.01 15.11
CA GLU A 221 -8.76 -2.96 16.11
C GLU A 221 -10.04 -3.56 15.51
N PRO A 222 -10.15 -4.89 15.36
CA PRO A 222 -11.40 -5.48 14.93
C PRO A 222 -12.44 -5.06 15.96
N GLY A 223 -13.42 -4.27 15.53
CA GLY A 223 -14.61 -4.05 16.33
C GLY A 223 -15.28 -5.39 16.66
N PRO A 224 -16.15 -5.45 17.68
CA PRO A 224 -16.95 -6.64 17.94
C PRO A 224 -17.65 -7.09 16.64
N PRO A 225 -17.88 -8.40 16.44
CA PRO A 225 -18.51 -8.93 15.23
C PRO A 225 -19.77 -8.14 14.89
N ALA A 226 -19.78 -7.47 13.73
CA ALA A 226 -20.98 -6.82 13.22
C ALA A 226 -21.78 -7.86 12.42
N GLU A 227 -23.09 -7.96 12.69
CA GLU A 227 -23.99 -8.83 11.92
C GLU A 227 -24.21 -8.32 10.48
N GLU A 228 -23.87 -7.05 10.21
CA GLU A 228 -24.03 -6.42 8.91
C GLU A 228 -22.70 -5.85 8.39
N PHE A 229 -22.30 -6.31 7.21
CA PHE A 229 -21.14 -5.82 6.48
C PHE A 229 -21.55 -4.66 5.57
N TYR A 230 -21.00 -3.48 5.83
CA TYR A 230 -21.06 -2.37 4.89
C TYR A 230 -19.77 -2.36 4.07
N SER A 231 -19.88 -2.61 2.76
CA SER A 231 -18.79 -2.34 1.83
C SER A 231 -18.46 -0.85 1.91
N PRO A 232 -17.19 -0.44 2.09
CA PRO A 232 -16.85 0.97 2.03
C PRO A 232 -17.05 1.45 0.59
N SER A 233 -18.13 2.19 0.35
CA SER A 233 -18.36 2.94 -0.88
C SER A 233 -17.25 3.99 -1.01
N PHE A 234 -16.58 3.97 -2.16
CA PHE A 234 -15.51 4.88 -2.57
C PHE A 234 -15.93 6.35 -2.61
#